data_AF-A0A5C8IBH8-F1
#
_entry.id   AF-A0A5C8IBH8-F1
#
_cell.length_a   1.000
_cell.length_b   1.000
_cell.length_c   1.000
_cell.angle_alpha   90.00
_cell.angle_beta   90.00
_cell.angle_gamma   90.00
#
_symmetry.space_group_name_H-M   'P 1'
#
loop_
_entity.id
_entity.type
_entity.pdbx_description
1 polymer ?
#
loop_
_entity_poly.entity_id
_entity_poly.type
_entity_poly.pdbx_seq_one_letter_code
_entity_poly.pdbx_strand_id
1 'polypeptide(L)'
;MKELPRREARQVFKRCMDTKAARIEMLASLLLTSGVELTTSDAGVQAVNDWFFTYVEADPERPGWMLPIWYSVCHDVALFLGDVMIERHPNLRWEFHTWGKRKVAYQSHVIMGFSTEDPKFHTCIMVEGGVVTYGSRIIASRGSIATYGTVEIRGQKIDIDAVVAGAHNREVETDAFARWMKDVDRRA
;
A
#
# COMPACT_ATOMS: atom_id res chain seq x y z
N MET A 1 7.81 9.78 6.59
CA MET A 1 9.02 10.29 5.88
C MET A 1 8.96 11.75 5.48
N LYS A 2 7.79 12.35 5.15
CA LYS A 2 7.71 13.76 4.71
C LYS A 2 8.31 14.80 5.66
N GLU A 3 8.37 14.49 6.94
CA GLU A 3 8.91 15.37 7.98
C GLU A 3 10.44 15.28 8.10
N LEU A 4 11.07 14.27 7.49
CA LEU A 4 12.52 14.11 7.53
C LEU A 4 13.20 15.12 6.59
N PRO A 5 14.38 15.63 6.97
CA PRO A 5 15.28 16.28 6.02
C PRO A 5 15.54 15.37 4.81
N ARG A 6 15.59 15.96 3.61
CA ARG A 6 15.75 15.20 2.34
C ARG A 6 16.95 14.25 2.35
N ARG A 7 18.04 14.64 3.00
CA ARG A 7 19.25 13.82 3.15
C ARG A 7 18.97 12.55 3.95
N GLU A 8 18.28 12.67 5.07
CA GLU A 8 17.90 11.54 5.93
C GLU A 8 16.90 10.64 5.24
N ALA A 9 15.87 11.21 4.60
CA ALA A 9 14.93 10.42 3.81
C ALA A 9 15.60 9.63 2.67
N ARG A 10 16.62 10.22 2.02
CA ARG A 10 17.43 9.49 1.02
C ARG A 10 18.25 8.35 1.65
N GLN A 11 18.76 8.53 2.87
CA GLN A 11 19.45 7.46 3.59
C GLN A 11 18.48 6.32 3.98
N VAL A 12 17.26 6.65 4.38
CA VAL A 12 16.19 5.68 4.64
C VAL A 12 15.84 4.91 3.37
N PHE A 13 15.67 5.61 2.24
CA PHE A 13 15.46 4.97 0.94
C PHE A 13 16.60 3.98 0.60
N LYS A 14 17.86 4.43 0.71
CA LYS A 14 19.01 3.57 0.42
C LYS A 14 18.99 2.32 1.30
N ARG A 15 18.81 2.49 2.62
CA ARG A 15 18.73 1.38 3.56
C ARG A 15 17.61 0.40 3.20
N CYS A 16 16.43 0.91 2.87
CA CYS A 16 15.29 0.10 2.44
C CYS A 16 15.66 -0.76 1.23
N MET A 17 16.26 -0.18 0.19
CA MET A 17 16.71 -0.92 -1.00
C MET A 17 17.82 -1.93 -0.66
N ASP A 18 18.76 -1.57 0.20
CA ASP A 18 19.85 -2.46 0.65
C ASP A 18 19.31 -3.67 1.44
N THR A 19 18.21 -3.51 2.19
CA THR A 19 17.58 -4.58 3.00
C THR A 19 16.43 -5.29 2.32
N LYS A 20 16.02 -4.86 1.12
CA LYS A 20 14.80 -5.30 0.45
C LYS A 20 14.71 -6.83 0.29
N ALA A 21 15.79 -7.47 -0.16
CA ALA A 21 15.82 -8.92 -0.37
C ALA A 21 15.54 -9.69 0.94
N ALA A 22 16.22 -9.33 2.03
CA ALA A 22 15.99 -9.94 3.33
C ALA A 22 14.56 -9.74 3.85
N ARG A 23 13.95 -8.58 3.56
CA ARG A 23 12.55 -8.29 3.93
C ARG A 23 11.57 -9.17 3.13
N ILE A 24 11.82 -9.39 1.84
CA ILE A 24 11.02 -10.30 1.02
C ILE A 24 11.16 -11.76 1.49
N GLU A 25 12.35 -12.19 1.91
CA GLU A 25 12.57 -13.52 2.51
C GLU A 25 11.81 -13.70 3.83
N MET A 26 11.75 -12.64 4.66
CA MET A 26 10.94 -12.64 5.88
C MET A 26 9.44 -12.78 5.56
N LEU A 27 8.94 -12.08 4.54
CA LEU A 27 7.56 -12.23 4.07
C LEU A 27 7.30 -13.65 3.56
N ALA A 28 8.21 -14.21 2.76
CA ALA A 28 8.09 -15.59 2.27
C ALA A 28 7.99 -16.58 3.43
N SER A 29 8.85 -16.42 4.45
CA SER A 29 8.83 -17.25 5.66
C SER A 29 7.52 -17.13 6.43
N LEU A 30 6.98 -15.92 6.57
CA LEU A 30 5.69 -15.66 7.20
C LEU A 30 4.55 -16.35 6.45
N LEU A 31 4.48 -16.18 5.13
CA LEU A 31 3.45 -16.79 4.28
C LEU A 31 3.46 -18.31 4.34
N LEU A 32 4.65 -18.90 4.42
CA LEU A 32 4.83 -20.34 4.49
C LEU A 32 4.20 -20.94 5.75
N THR A 33 4.11 -20.19 6.85
CA THR A 33 3.40 -20.64 8.07
C THR A 33 1.91 -20.86 7.84
N SER A 34 1.34 -20.26 6.79
CA SER A 34 -0.05 -20.42 6.36
C SER A 34 -0.19 -21.29 5.10
N GLY A 35 0.89 -21.96 4.67
CA GLY A 35 0.90 -22.80 3.47
C GLY A 35 0.91 -22.02 2.14
N VAL A 36 1.23 -20.73 2.16
CA VAL A 36 1.31 -19.89 0.96
C VAL A 36 2.76 -19.75 0.52
N GLU A 37 3.06 -20.16 -0.71
CA GLU A 37 4.37 -19.97 -1.33
C GLU A 37 4.43 -18.61 -2.03
N LEU A 38 5.50 -17.86 -1.81
CA LEU A 38 5.71 -16.55 -2.45
C LEU A 38 6.28 -16.74 -3.86
N THR A 39 5.46 -16.56 -4.89
CA THR A 39 5.88 -16.65 -6.30
C THR A 39 5.41 -15.43 -7.11
N THR A 40 6.12 -15.10 -8.19
CA THR A 40 5.87 -13.90 -9.02
C THR A 40 4.75 -14.09 -10.07
N SER A 41 4.22 -15.31 -10.15
CA SER A 41 3.09 -15.68 -11.03
C SER A 41 1.79 -14.98 -10.61
N ASP A 42 0.83 -14.85 -11.53
CA ASP A 42 -0.49 -14.29 -11.21
C ASP A 42 -1.20 -15.07 -10.08
N ALA A 43 -1.08 -16.40 -10.08
CA ALA A 43 -1.63 -17.25 -9.03
C ALA A 43 -0.93 -16.99 -7.68
N GLY A 44 0.39 -16.80 -7.68
CA GLY A 44 1.16 -16.44 -6.48
C GLY A 44 0.75 -15.08 -5.92
N VAL A 45 0.65 -14.07 -6.79
CA VAL A 45 0.19 -12.73 -6.40
C VAL A 45 -1.22 -12.77 -5.80
N GLN A 46 -2.12 -13.56 -6.40
CA GLN A 46 -3.46 -13.76 -5.86
C GLN A 46 -3.44 -14.51 -4.52
N ALA A 47 -2.61 -15.52 -4.36
CA ALA A 47 -2.48 -16.25 -3.08
C ALA A 47 -2.00 -15.32 -1.94
N VAL A 48 -1.07 -14.39 -2.23
CA VAL A 48 -0.65 -13.37 -1.26
C VAL A 48 -1.79 -12.40 -0.95
N ASN A 49 -2.58 -12.01 -1.95
CA ASN A 49 -3.77 -11.18 -1.74
C ASN A 49 -4.78 -11.88 -0.82
N ASP A 50 -5.10 -13.14 -1.09
CA ASP A 50 -6.09 -13.89 -0.33
C ASP A 50 -5.65 -14.12 1.11
N TRP A 51 -4.36 -14.41 1.31
CA TRP A 51 -3.74 -14.44 2.63
C TRP A 51 -3.88 -13.09 3.34
N PHE A 52 -3.47 -12.00 2.69
CA PHE A 52 -3.52 -10.67 3.30
C PHE A 52 -4.96 -10.25 3.65
N PHE A 53 -5.88 -10.49 2.71
CA PHE A 53 -7.31 -10.27 2.91
C PHE A 53 -7.79 -11.05 4.12
N THR A 54 -7.46 -12.34 4.23
CA THR A 54 -7.89 -13.19 5.35
C THR A 54 -7.34 -12.70 6.69
N TYR A 55 -6.02 -12.51 6.78
CA TYR A 55 -5.34 -12.41 8.06
C TYR A 55 -5.17 -10.99 8.60
N VAL A 56 -5.34 -9.92 7.82
CA VAL A 56 -5.11 -8.56 8.33
C VAL A 56 -6.02 -8.23 9.53
N GLU A 57 -5.41 -7.71 10.61
CA GLU A 57 -6.10 -7.46 11.88
C GLU A 57 -6.22 -5.98 12.20
N ALA A 58 -7.36 -5.63 12.78
CA ALA A 58 -7.61 -4.31 13.34
C ALA A 58 -6.90 -4.15 14.70
N ASP A 59 -6.48 -2.92 15.01
CA ASP A 59 -6.05 -2.52 16.34
C ASP A 59 -7.29 -2.34 17.25
N PRO A 60 -7.46 -3.15 18.31
CA PRO A 60 -8.60 -3.04 19.20
C PRO A 60 -8.59 -1.74 20.03
N GLU A 61 -7.43 -1.12 20.22
CA GLU A 61 -7.30 0.14 20.95
C GLU A 61 -7.49 1.36 20.03
N ARG A 62 -7.44 1.16 18.71
CA ARG A 62 -7.51 2.23 17.70
C ARG A 62 -8.42 1.83 16.54
N PRO A 63 -9.76 1.95 16.68
CA PRO A 63 -10.70 1.63 15.61
C PRO A 63 -10.36 2.32 14.28
N GLY A 64 -10.44 1.57 13.18
CA GLY A 64 -10.04 2.04 11.84
C GLY A 64 -8.55 1.89 11.52
N TRP A 65 -7.73 1.45 12.47
CA TRP A 65 -6.30 1.18 12.26
C TRP A 65 -6.03 -0.32 12.24
N MET A 66 -5.00 -0.73 11.50
CA MET A 66 -4.47 -2.09 11.60
C MET A 66 -3.57 -2.20 12.82
N LEU A 67 -3.33 -3.41 13.35
CA LEU A 67 -2.27 -3.56 14.36
C LEU A 67 -0.94 -3.01 13.84
N PRO A 68 -0.09 -2.40 14.69
CA PRO A 68 1.17 -1.81 14.26
C PRO A 68 2.06 -2.74 13.42
N ILE A 69 2.08 -4.04 13.74
CA ILE A 69 2.86 -5.04 13.02
C ILE A 69 2.41 -5.20 11.55
N TRP A 70 1.13 -5.03 11.26
CA TRP A 70 0.59 -5.16 9.90
C TRP A 70 1.09 -4.06 8.97
N TYR A 71 1.50 -2.89 9.47
CA TYR A 71 2.17 -1.88 8.65
C TYR A 71 3.57 -2.33 8.18
N SER A 72 4.30 -3.08 9.02
CA SER A 72 5.56 -3.71 8.60
C SER A 72 5.31 -4.77 7.52
N VAL A 73 4.24 -5.57 7.66
CA VAL A 73 3.84 -6.55 6.64
C VAL A 73 3.42 -5.85 5.34
N CYS A 74 2.65 -4.76 5.41
CA CYS A 74 2.28 -3.96 4.23
C CYS A 74 3.50 -3.47 3.46
N HIS A 75 4.55 -3.06 4.18
CA HIS A 75 5.82 -2.67 3.59
C HIS A 75 6.46 -3.82 2.81
N ASP A 76 6.52 -5.02 3.39
CA ASP A 76 7.16 -6.18 2.75
C ASP A 76 6.35 -6.67 1.54
N VAL A 77 5.03 -6.69 1.65
CA VAL A 77 4.12 -6.97 0.53
C VAL A 77 4.33 -5.95 -0.59
N ALA A 78 4.47 -4.67 -0.26
CA ALA A 78 4.70 -3.62 -1.26
C ALA A 78 6.05 -3.76 -1.97
N LEU A 79 7.11 -4.15 -1.25
CA LEU A 79 8.42 -4.43 -1.83
C LEU A 79 8.35 -5.63 -2.78
N PHE A 80 7.69 -6.72 -2.36
CA PHE A 80 7.47 -7.89 -3.22
C PHE A 80 6.68 -7.52 -4.48
N LEU A 81 5.53 -6.86 -4.34
CA LEU A 81 4.69 -6.48 -5.48
C LEU A 81 5.43 -5.53 -6.43
N GLY A 82 6.24 -4.60 -5.91
CA GLY A 82 7.06 -3.73 -6.75
C GLY A 82 8.15 -4.47 -7.51
N ASP A 83 8.75 -5.52 -6.92
CA ASP A 83 9.70 -6.39 -7.64
C ASP A 83 9.00 -7.24 -8.72
N VAL A 84 7.79 -7.74 -8.46
CA VAL A 84 6.96 -8.41 -9.49
C VAL A 84 6.66 -7.46 -10.65
N MET A 85 6.31 -6.20 -10.37
CA MET A 85 6.07 -5.18 -11.41
C MET A 85 7.31 -4.96 -12.29
N ILE A 86 8.50 -4.85 -11.68
CA ILE A 86 9.77 -4.63 -12.39
C ILE A 86 10.19 -5.87 -13.18
N GLU A 87 9.99 -7.07 -12.63
CA GLU A 87 10.28 -8.33 -13.33
C GLU A 87 9.47 -8.46 -14.63
N ARG A 88 8.19 -8.08 -14.58
CA ARG A 88 7.30 -8.08 -15.77
C ARG A 88 7.67 -7.00 -16.78
N HIS A 89 8.16 -5.85 -16.31
CA HIS A 89 8.41 -4.66 -17.11
C HIS A 89 9.79 -4.05 -16.81
N PRO A 90 10.85 -4.47 -17.53
CA PRO A 90 12.23 -4.07 -17.22
C PRO A 90 12.53 -2.56 -17.33
N ASN A 91 11.64 -1.76 -17.94
CA ASN A 91 11.71 -0.30 -17.95
C ASN A 91 11.35 0.32 -16.58
N LEU A 92 10.62 -0.42 -15.74
CA LEU A 92 10.25 0.01 -14.42
C LEU A 92 11.44 -0.11 -13.45
N ARG A 93 11.46 0.75 -12.44
CA ARG A 93 12.49 0.75 -11.41
C ARG A 93 12.01 1.39 -10.12
N TRP A 94 12.63 0.99 -9.03
CA TRP A 94 12.55 1.70 -7.75
C TRP A 94 13.25 3.05 -7.85
N GLU A 95 12.59 4.12 -7.40
CA GLU A 95 13.20 5.45 -7.35
C GLU A 95 12.80 6.23 -6.10
N PHE A 96 13.69 7.13 -5.65
CA PHE A 96 13.43 8.04 -4.55
C PHE A 96 12.72 9.30 -5.05
N HIS A 97 11.40 9.35 -4.86
CA HIS A 97 10.56 10.42 -5.40
C HIS A 97 10.80 11.74 -4.68
N THR A 98 11.24 12.77 -5.41
CA THR A 98 11.54 14.10 -4.82
C THR A 98 10.87 15.26 -5.54
N TRP A 99 9.90 14.98 -6.42
CA TRP A 99 9.13 15.99 -7.13
C TRP A 99 7.85 16.35 -6.38
N GLY A 100 7.45 17.63 -6.42
CA GLY A 100 6.21 18.12 -5.83
C GLY A 100 6.08 17.84 -4.33
N LYS A 101 6.60 18.73 -3.47
CA LYS A 101 6.59 18.60 -2.00
C LYS A 101 5.23 18.27 -1.37
N ARG A 102 4.13 18.64 -2.03
CA ARG A 102 2.75 18.37 -1.59
C ARG A 102 2.24 16.96 -1.95
N LYS A 103 2.89 16.26 -2.90
CA LYS A 103 2.50 14.90 -3.32
C LYS A 103 2.62 13.93 -2.15
N VAL A 104 1.73 12.94 -2.06
CA VAL A 104 1.76 11.89 -1.03
C VAL A 104 3.06 11.11 -1.09
N ALA A 105 3.53 10.79 -2.30
CA ALA A 105 4.78 10.06 -2.54
C ALA A 105 6.07 10.86 -2.29
N TYR A 106 6.00 12.14 -1.90
CA TYR A 106 7.20 12.95 -1.69
C TYR A 106 8.12 12.31 -0.63
N GLN A 107 9.39 12.12 -1.01
CA GLN A 107 10.43 11.44 -0.24
C GLN A 107 10.11 9.97 0.11
N SER A 108 9.45 9.26 -0.79
CA SER A 108 9.16 7.82 -0.65
C SER A 108 9.83 7.00 -1.76
N HIS A 109 9.97 5.70 -1.52
CA HIS A 109 10.32 4.73 -2.56
C HIS A 109 9.08 4.49 -3.43
N VAL A 110 9.23 4.61 -4.74
CA VAL A 110 8.14 4.44 -5.70
C VAL A 110 8.61 3.64 -6.90
N ILE A 111 7.66 3.08 -7.65
CA ILE A 111 7.90 2.55 -8.99
C ILE A 111 7.76 3.68 -10.00
N MET A 112 8.75 3.85 -10.87
CA MET A 112 8.75 4.78 -12.01
C MET A 112 9.19 4.05 -13.29
N GLY A 113 9.02 4.70 -14.45
CA GLY A 113 9.45 4.17 -15.75
C GLY A 113 8.32 3.85 -16.74
N PHE A 114 7.08 4.18 -16.40
CA PHE A 114 5.90 3.99 -17.25
C PHE A 114 6.03 4.78 -18.57
N SER A 115 5.82 4.10 -19.71
CA SER A 115 6.04 4.64 -21.06
C SER A 115 4.88 5.50 -21.58
N THR A 116 3.68 5.25 -21.09
CA THR A 116 2.41 5.79 -21.66
C THR A 116 2.07 7.22 -21.23
N GLU A 117 2.91 7.88 -20.43
CA GLU A 117 2.57 9.16 -19.83
C GLU A 117 3.60 10.24 -20.17
N ASP A 118 3.11 11.47 -20.43
CA ASP A 118 3.97 12.63 -20.70
C ASP A 118 5.01 12.79 -19.57
N PRO A 119 6.33 12.83 -19.90
CA PRO A 119 7.42 12.93 -18.93
C PRO A 119 7.25 14.04 -17.89
N LYS A 120 6.49 15.09 -18.20
CA LYS A 120 6.16 16.21 -17.31
C LYS A 120 5.38 15.79 -16.06
N PHE A 121 4.57 14.73 -16.13
CA PHE A 121 3.75 14.31 -15.00
C PHE A 121 4.52 13.52 -13.94
N HIS A 122 5.73 13.04 -14.28
CA HIS A 122 6.61 12.25 -13.41
C HIS A 122 5.83 11.13 -12.72
N THR A 123 5.14 10.33 -13.52
CA THR A 123 4.19 9.38 -12.98
C THR A 123 4.90 8.26 -12.25
N CYS A 124 4.40 7.99 -11.05
CA CYS A 124 4.94 7.02 -10.14
C CYS A 124 3.81 6.31 -9.41
N ILE A 125 4.08 5.09 -8.96
CA ILE A 125 3.19 4.33 -8.08
C ILE A 125 3.89 4.16 -6.74
N MET A 126 3.24 4.61 -5.67
CA MET A 126 3.65 4.34 -4.30
C MET A 126 2.90 3.09 -3.81
N VAL A 127 3.48 1.92 -4.06
CA VAL A 127 2.85 0.61 -3.83
C VAL A 127 2.44 0.44 -2.37
N GLU A 128 3.29 0.85 -1.43
CA GLU A 128 3.03 0.78 0.02
C GLU A 128 1.74 1.47 0.44
N GLY A 129 1.47 2.67 -0.08
CA GLY A 129 0.21 3.36 0.23
C GLY A 129 -1.01 2.65 -0.33
N GLY A 130 -0.86 1.96 -1.47
CA GLY A 130 -1.90 1.08 -2.02
C GLY A 130 -2.21 -0.09 -1.08
N VAL A 131 -1.17 -0.81 -0.63
CA VAL A 131 -1.31 -1.94 0.30
C VAL A 131 -1.91 -1.51 1.65
N VAL A 132 -1.42 -0.42 2.23
CA VAL A 132 -1.95 0.12 3.49
C VAL A 132 -3.42 0.53 3.35
N THR A 133 -3.77 1.22 2.26
CA THR A 133 -5.16 1.63 1.99
C THR A 133 -6.06 0.41 1.82
N TYR A 134 -5.58 -0.64 1.14
CA TYR A 134 -6.32 -1.89 0.99
C TYR A 134 -6.56 -2.58 2.34
N GLY A 135 -5.52 -2.70 3.17
CA GLY A 135 -5.63 -3.24 4.53
C GLY A 135 -6.63 -2.48 5.40
N SER A 136 -6.56 -1.14 5.38
CA SER A 136 -7.53 -0.28 6.06
C SER A 136 -8.98 -0.50 5.58
N ARG A 137 -9.20 -0.76 4.28
CA ARG A 137 -10.53 -1.07 3.76
C ARG A 137 -11.04 -2.44 4.22
N ILE A 138 -10.15 -3.45 4.29
CA ILE A 138 -10.52 -4.79 4.78
C ILE A 138 -10.95 -4.72 6.25
N ILE A 139 -10.22 -4.03 7.12
CA ILE A 139 -10.61 -3.93 8.54
C ILE A 139 -11.88 -3.10 8.73
N ALA A 140 -12.09 -2.06 7.90
CA ALA A 140 -13.31 -1.26 7.91
C ALA A 140 -14.53 -2.09 7.49
N SER A 141 -14.40 -2.95 6.47
CA SER A 141 -15.48 -3.87 6.06
C SER A 141 -15.79 -4.94 7.12
N ARG A 142 -14.85 -5.20 8.04
CA ARG A 142 -15.03 -6.06 9.23
C ARG A 142 -15.59 -5.31 10.44
N GLY A 143 -15.94 -4.03 10.29
CA GLY A 143 -16.55 -3.22 11.35
C GLY A 143 -15.56 -2.45 12.23
N SER A 144 -14.25 -2.53 11.98
CA SER A 144 -13.28 -1.64 12.65
C SER A 144 -13.23 -0.31 11.91
N ILE A 145 -14.08 0.62 12.32
CA ILE A 145 -14.22 1.95 11.71
C ILE A 145 -13.86 3.00 12.76
N ALA A 146 -13.09 4.01 12.37
CA ALA A 146 -12.81 5.14 13.23
C ALA A 146 -14.10 5.93 13.51
N THR A 147 -14.37 6.20 14.79
CA THR A 147 -15.46 7.08 15.23
C THR A 147 -14.97 8.51 15.39
N TYR A 148 -15.64 9.44 14.72
CA TYR A 148 -15.32 10.86 14.69
C TYR A 148 -16.37 11.71 15.43
N GLY A 149 -17.59 11.19 15.61
CA GLY A 149 -18.68 11.88 16.28
C GLY A 149 -19.29 13.03 15.47
N THR A 150 -19.92 13.98 16.18
CA THR A 150 -20.56 15.15 15.57
C THR A 150 -19.64 16.37 15.62
N VAL A 151 -19.51 17.08 14.50
CA VAL A 151 -18.81 18.37 14.43
C VAL A 151 -19.78 19.49 14.03
N GLU A 152 -19.51 20.71 14.46
CA GLU A 152 -20.28 21.89 14.05
C GLU A 152 -19.48 22.73 13.06
N ILE A 153 -20.05 22.97 11.86
CA ILE A 153 -19.46 23.79 10.82
C ILE A 153 -20.46 24.89 10.46
N ARG A 154 -20.10 26.16 10.74
CA ARG A 154 -20.93 27.34 10.46
C ARG A 154 -22.36 27.24 11.05
N GLY A 155 -22.48 26.72 12.28
CA GLY A 155 -23.78 26.55 12.96
C GLY A 155 -24.55 25.28 12.57
N GLN A 156 -24.04 24.48 11.63
CA GLN A 156 -24.65 23.21 11.24
C GLN A 156 -23.93 22.05 11.92
N LYS A 157 -24.69 21.21 12.64
CA LYS A 157 -24.20 19.94 13.18
C LYS A 157 -24.15 18.89 12.08
N ILE A 158 -22.99 18.27 11.90
CA ILE A 158 -22.76 17.21 10.94
C ILE A 158 -22.30 15.99 11.71
N ASP A 159 -23.08 14.91 11.60
CA ASP A 159 -22.68 13.58 12.07
C ASP A 159 -21.69 13.00 11.06
N ILE A 160 -20.40 13.01 11.43
CA ILE A 160 -19.34 12.52 10.55
C ILE A 160 -19.47 11.00 10.40
N ASP A 161 -19.87 10.29 11.44
CA ASP A 161 -20.01 8.84 11.42
C ASP A 161 -21.11 8.40 10.44
N ALA A 162 -22.24 9.13 10.40
CA ALA A 162 -23.30 8.89 9.41
C ALA A 162 -22.85 9.15 7.96
N VAL A 163 -22.08 10.22 7.72
CA VAL A 163 -21.54 10.53 6.38
C VAL A 163 -20.53 9.46 5.93
N VAL A 164 -19.66 9.05 6.85
CA VAL A 164 -18.62 8.04 6.63
C VAL A 164 -19.25 6.66 6.39
N ALA A 165 -20.28 6.28 7.14
CA ALA A 165 -21.03 5.04 6.91
C ALA A 165 -21.64 4.96 5.50
N GLY A 166 -22.14 6.08 4.97
CA GLY A 166 -22.65 6.15 3.59
C GLY A 166 -21.56 5.99 2.51
N ALA A 167 -20.33 6.41 2.79
CA ALA A 167 -19.21 6.33 1.85
C ALA A 167 -18.53 4.94 1.82
N HIS A 168 -18.60 4.18 2.92
CA HIS A 168 -17.93 2.88 3.06
C HIS A 168 -18.68 1.68 2.49
N ASN A 169 -19.86 1.88 1.88
CA ASN A 169 -20.69 0.78 1.38
C ASN A 169 -20.19 0.13 0.07
N ARG A 170 -18.88 0.22 -0.23
CA ARG A 170 -18.27 -0.45 -1.38
C ARG A 170 -17.66 -1.76 -0.92
N GLU A 171 -18.08 -2.85 -1.55
CA GLU A 171 -17.47 -4.16 -1.39
C GLU A 171 -15.95 -4.06 -1.60
N VAL A 172 -15.18 -4.69 -0.72
CA VAL A 172 -13.72 -4.71 -0.80
C VAL A 172 -13.35 -5.71 -1.89
N GLU A 173 -12.52 -5.29 -2.84
CA GLU A 173 -12.13 -6.16 -3.95
C GLU A 173 -11.27 -7.31 -3.42
N THR A 174 -11.62 -8.54 -3.77
CA THR A 174 -10.89 -9.74 -3.36
C THR A 174 -9.73 -10.07 -4.29
N ASP A 175 -9.43 -9.24 -5.29
CA ASP A 175 -8.40 -9.44 -6.31
C ASP A 175 -7.50 -8.20 -6.50
N ALA A 176 -7.40 -7.35 -5.46
CA ALA A 176 -6.75 -6.04 -5.54
C ALA A 176 -5.32 -6.10 -6.11
N PHE A 177 -4.49 -7.04 -5.63
CA PHE A 177 -3.10 -7.13 -6.09
C PHE A 177 -3.00 -7.55 -7.56
N ALA A 178 -3.82 -8.51 -8.00
CA ALA A 178 -3.88 -8.92 -9.40
C ALA A 178 -4.36 -7.79 -10.32
N ARG A 179 -5.33 -6.98 -9.87
CA ARG A 179 -5.77 -5.79 -10.60
C ARG A 179 -4.65 -4.76 -10.74
N TRP A 180 -3.84 -4.55 -9.71
CA TRP A 180 -2.70 -3.65 -9.81
C TRP A 180 -1.66 -4.12 -10.82
N MET A 181 -1.42 -5.43 -10.95
CA MET A 181 -0.55 -5.97 -12.00
C MET A 181 -1.11 -5.62 -13.39
N LYS A 182 -2.41 -5.86 -13.62
CA LYS A 182 -3.08 -5.49 -14.89
C LYS A 182 -3.03 -3.99 -15.17
N ASP A 183 -3.13 -3.16 -14.13
CA ASP A 183 -3.04 -1.71 -14.27
C ASP A 183 -1.63 -1.27 -14.66
N VAL A 184 -0.60 -1.95 -14.14
CA VAL A 184 0.80 -1.75 -14.53
C VAL A 184 1.03 -2.21 -15.96
N ASP A 185 0.52 -3.38 -16.36
CA ASP A 185 0.63 -3.89 -17.74
C ASP A 185 0.06 -2.94 -18.78
N ARG A 186 -0.99 -2.17 -18.43
CA ARG A 186 -1.59 -1.17 -19.32
C ARG A 186 -0.78 0.11 -19.46
N ARG A 187 0.13 0.40 -18.52
CA ARG A 187 0.81 1.70 -18.37
C ARG A 187 2.31 1.62 -18.65
N ALA A 188 2.93 0.47 -18.41
CA ALA A 188 4.34 0.21 -18.61
C ALA A 188 4.69 0.24 -20.10
#